data_AF-A0A7S4KAU4-F1
#
_entry.id   AF-A0A7S4KAU4-F1
#
_cell.length_a   1.000
_cell.length_b   1.000
_cell.length_c   1.000
_cell.angle_alpha   90.00
_cell.angle_beta   90.00
_cell.angle_gamma   90.00
#
_symmetry.space_group_name_H-M   'P 1'
#
loop_
_entity.id
_entity.type
_entity.pdbx_description
1 polymer ?
#
loop_
_entity_poly.entity_id
_entity_poly.type
_entity_poly.pdbx_seq_one_letter_code
_entity_poly.pdbx_strand_id
1 'polypeptide(L)'
;AVHLHQTIQVDDQLEITAYYAGHVLGAAMFHVKVGPHSLVYTGDYNMTPDRHLGAASIDRLRPDLLITETTYATTIRDSKRAREQDFLKRVHKCVRNGGKVLIPVFALGRAQELCLLLETYWDRMDLQ
;
A
#
# COMPACT_ATOMS: atom_id res chain seq x y z
N ALA A 1 0.92 -14.36 -16.84
CA ALA A 1 0.73 -13.28 -15.84
C ALA A 1 -0.76 -12.99 -15.74
N VAL A 2 -1.28 -12.64 -14.56
CA VAL A 2 -2.69 -12.25 -14.36
C VAL A 2 -2.74 -10.72 -14.31
N HIS A 3 -3.59 -10.11 -15.13
CA HIS A 3 -3.81 -8.66 -15.13
C HIS A 3 -4.80 -8.25 -14.04
N LEU A 4 -4.74 -6.99 -13.61
CA LEU A 4 -5.75 -6.43 -12.72
C LEU A 4 -7.12 -6.46 -13.40
N HIS A 5 -8.16 -6.78 -12.63
CA HIS A 5 -9.53 -7.02 -13.06
C HIS A 5 -9.72 -8.17 -14.07
N GLN A 6 -8.68 -8.97 -14.33
CA GLN A 6 -8.82 -10.16 -15.15
C GLN A 6 -9.42 -11.29 -14.31
N THR A 7 -10.49 -11.89 -14.84
CA THR A 7 -11.02 -13.16 -14.35
C THR A 7 -10.38 -14.32 -15.11
N ILE A 8 -9.80 -15.25 -14.37
CA ILE A 8 -9.28 -16.52 -14.88
C ILE A 8 -10.28 -17.61 -14.51
N GLN A 9 -10.78 -18.29 -15.53
CA GLN A 9 -11.50 -19.55 -15.38
C GLN A 9 -10.49 -20.68 -15.22
N VAL A 10 -10.51 -21.35 -14.08
CA VAL A 10 -9.61 -22.48 -13.80
C VAL A 10 -10.27 -23.79 -14.22
N ASP A 11 -11.56 -23.95 -13.93
CA ASP A 11 -12.43 -25.04 -14.36
C ASP A 11 -13.90 -24.58 -14.40
N ASP A 12 -14.85 -25.51 -14.59
CA ASP A 12 -16.28 -25.21 -14.70
C ASP A 12 -16.90 -24.60 -13.43
N GLN A 13 -16.21 -24.67 -12.28
CA GLN A 13 -16.71 -24.20 -10.99
C GLN A 13 -15.84 -23.11 -10.36
N LEU A 14 -14.55 -23.02 -10.72
CA LEU A 14 -13.56 -22.15 -10.10
C LEU A 14 -13.17 -20.96 -10.99
N GLU A 15 -13.52 -19.76 -10.54
CA GLU A 15 -13.12 -18.49 -11.15
C GLU A 15 -12.27 -17.66 -10.16
N ILE A 16 -11.22 -17.02 -10.65
CA ILE A 16 -10.34 -16.15 -9.84
C ILE A 16 -10.22 -14.78 -10.51
N THR A 17 -10.63 -13.73 -9.82
CA THR A 17 -10.48 -12.34 -10.27
C THR A 17 -9.46 -11.61 -9.41
N ALA A 18 -8.45 -10.99 -10.05
CA ALA A 18 -7.45 -10.18 -9.36
C ALA A 18 -7.88 -8.71 -9.27
N TYR A 19 -7.71 -8.10 -8.10
CA TYR A 19 -8.04 -6.71 -7.80
C TYR A 19 -6.81 -6.00 -7.23
N TYR A 20 -6.75 -4.67 -7.33
CA TYR A 20 -5.59 -3.90 -6.90
C TYR A 20 -5.61 -3.67 -5.38
N ALA A 21 -4.54 -4.04 -4.65
CA ALA A 21 -4.50 -3.93 -3.18
C ALA A 21 -3.83 -2.65 -2.64
N GLY A 22 -3.04 -1.94 -3.45
CA GLY A 22 -2.43 -0.67 -3.06
C GLY A 22 -1.35 -0.70 -1.97
N HIS A 23 -0.94 -1.87 -1.48
CA HIS A 23 0.06 -2.00 -0.40
C HIS A 23 1.51 -1.83 -0.89
N VAL A 24 1.88 -2.58 -1.93
CA VAL A 24 3.16 -2.47 -2.66
C VAL A 24 2.89 -2.59 -4.16
N LEU A 25 3.89 -2.29 -4.99
CA LEU A 25 3.80 -2.51 -6.44
C LEU A 25 3.49 -3.98 -6.74
N GLY A 26 2.41 -4.22 -7.48
CA GLY A 26 1.94 -5.56 -7.84
C GLY A 26 1.10 -6.26 -6.77
N ALA A 27 0.86 -5.65 -5.61
CA ALA A 27 -0.03 -6.23 -4.59
C ALA A 27 -1.46 -6.36 -5.13
N ALA A 28 -2.06 -7.53 -4.91
CA ALA A 28 -3.39 -7.85 -5.40
C ALA A 28 -4.26 -8.53 -4.34
N MET A 29 -5.55 -8.21 -4.36
CA MET A 29 -6.61 -8.95 -3.67
C MET A 29 -7.22 -9.94 -4.66
N PHE A 30 -7.70 -11.08 -4.18
CA PHE A 30 -8.31 -12.10 -5.04
C PHE A 30 -9.73 -12.37 -4.60
N HIS A 31 -10.67 -12.20 -5.54
CA HIS A 31 -12.01 -12.74 -5.42
C HIS A 31 -12.03 -14.12 -6.06
N VAL A 32 -12.39 -15.13 -5.29
CA VAL A 32 -12.43 -16.53 -5.73
C VAL A 32 -13.86 -17.01 -5.63
N LYS A 33 -14.41 -17.49 -6.74
CA LYS A 33 -15.75 -18.05 -6.84
C LYS A 33 -15.65 -19.55 -7.07
N VAL A 34 -16.38 -20.34 -6.27
CA VAL A 34 -16.45 -21.81 -6.37
C VAL A 34 -17.91 -22.23 -6.38
N GLY A 35 -18.45 -22.56 -7.55
CA GLY A 35 -19.87 -22.86 -7.72
C GLY A 35 -20.75 -21.67 -7.28
N PRO A 36 -21.65 -21.85 -6.30
CA PRO A 36 -22.49 -20.76 -5.80
C PRO A 36 -21.78 -19.88 -4.74
N HIS A 37 -20.62 -20.31 -4.23
CA HIS A 37 -19.93 -19.66 -3.13
C HIS A 37 -18.83 -18.73 -3.61
N SER A 38 -18.50 -17.73 -2.80
CA SER A 38 -17.39 -16.81 -3.09
C SER A 38 -16.66 -16.34 -1.84
N LEU A 39 -15.37 -16.08 -2.00
CA LEU A 39 -14.53 -15.48 -0.96
C LEU A 39 -13.68 -14.36 -1.53
N VAL A 40 -13.26 -13.45 -0.65
CA VAL A 40 -12.20 -12.47 -0.95
C VAL A 40 -11.02 -12.71 -0.02
N TYR A 41 -9.84 -12.87 -0.60
CA TYR A 41 -8.56 -12.84 0.12
C TYR A 41 -7.85 -11.52 -0.18
N THR A 42 -7.58 -10.72 0.85
CA THR A 42 -7.02 -9.37 0.63
C THR A 42 -5.50 -9.35 0.55
N GLY A 43 -4.82 -10.30 1.20
CA GLY A 43 -3.43 -10.08 1.61
C GLY A 43 -3.30 -8.79 2.42
N ASP A 44 -2.17 -8.09 2.27
CA ASP A 44 -2.00 -6.75 2.83
C ASP A 44 -2.56 -5.71 1.85
N TYR A 45 -3.40 -4.80 2.35
CA TYR A 45 -4.06 -3.78 1.52
C TYR A 45 -3.97 -2.40 2.16
N ASN A 46 -4.05 -1.37 1.32
CA ASN A 46 -4.03 0.01 1.78
C ASN A 46 -5.15 0.82 1.13
N MET A 47 -6.12 1.24 1.92
CA MET A 47 -7.24 2.08 1.46
C MET A 47 -6.85 3.56 1.31
N THR A 48 -5.67 3.96 1.78
CA THR A 48 -5.16 5.34 1.64
C THR A 48 -4.12 5.38 0.53
N PRO A 49 -4.28 6.21 -0.51
CA PRO A 49 -3.30 6.30 -1.58
C PRO A 49 -1.97 6.85 -1.07
N ASP A 50 -0.88 6.29 -1.60
CA ASP A 50 0.48 6.80 -1.46
C ASP A 50 0.89 7.65 -2.67
N ARG A 51 2.05 8.31 -2.66
CA ARG A 51 2.47 9.14 -3.81
C ARG A 51 2.72 8.28 -5.06
N HIS A 52 3.18 7.05 -4.86
CA HIS A 52 3.52 6.11 -5.92
C HIS A 52 2.49 4.97 -6.11
N LEU A 53 1.48 4.86 -5.25
CA LEU A 53 0.46 3.80 -5.29
C LEU A 53 -0.94 4.36 -5.07
N GLY A 54 -1.91 3.91 -5.86
CA GLY A 54 -3.34 4.17 -5.59
C GLY A 54 -3.83 3.46 -4.33
N ALA A 55 -5.06 3.78 -3.91
CA ALA A 55 -5.78 3.02 -2.89
C ALA A 55 -6.21 1.65 -3.43
N ALA A 56 -6.40 0.68 -2.53
CA ALA A 56 -7.01 -0.59 -2.86
C ALA A 56 -8.37 -0.37 -3.57
N SER A 57 -8.61 -1.15 -4.62
CA SER A 57 -9.79 -1.02 -5.49
C SER A 57 -10.37 -2.39 -5.78
N ILE A 58 -11.63 -2.58 -5.40
CA ILE A 58 -12.41 -3.79 -5.60
C ILE A 58 -13.85 -3.43 -5.92
N ASP A 59 -14.53 -4.28 -6.68
CA ASP A 59 -15.94 -4.08 -7.00
C ASP A 59 -16.82 -4.21 -5.74
N ARG A 60 -18.08 -3.77 -5.85
CA ARG A 60 -19.08 -3.96 -4.80
C ARG A 60 -19.55 -5.42 -4.75
N LEU A 61 -18.73 -6.25 -4.13
CA LEU A 61 -18.96 -7.69 -3.97
C LEU A 61 -19.70 -8.01 -2.67
N ARG A 62 -20.33 -9.19 -2.61
CA ARG A 62 -20.92 -9.77 -1.39
C ARG A 62 -20.40 -11.21 -1.21
N PRO A 63 -19.12 -11.39 -0.83
CA PRO A 63 -18.57 -12.72 -0.63
C PRO A 63 -19.18 -13.38 0.61
N ASP A 64 -19.24 -14.71 0.60
CA ASP A 64 -19.63 -15.51 1.76
C ASP A 64 -18.54 -15.47 2.85
N LEU A 65 -17.28 -15.35 2.44
CA LEU A 65 -16.12 -15.32 3.33
C LEU A 65 -15.15 -14.18 2.96
N LEU A 66 -14.72 -13.42 3.96
CA LEU A 66 -13.63 -12.46 3.83
C LEU A 66 -12.44 -12.92 4.68
N ILE A 67 -11.30 -13.13 4.03
CA ILE A 67 -10.02 -13.38 4.69
C ILE A 67 -9.19 -12.10 4.56
N THR A 68 -9.03 -11.39 5.68
CA THR A 68 -8.36 -10.08 5.74
C THR A 68 -7.21 -10.06 6.73
N GLU A 69 -6.21 -9.22 6.47
CA GLU A 69 -5.19 -8.88 7.47
C GLU A 69 -5.76 -8.04 8.61
N THR A 70 -5.05 -8.02 9.74
CA THR A 70 -5.37 -7.20 10.92
C THR A 70 -4.12 -6.52 11.51
N THR A 71 -3.12 -6.22 10.66
CA THR A 71 -1.79 -5.71 11.07
C THR A 71 -1.84 -4.58 12.09
N TYR A 72 -2.78 -3.64 11.94
CA TYR A 72 -2.94 -2.53 12.89
C TYR A 72 -4.11 -2.66 13.84
N ALA A 73 -5.16 -3.44 13.52
CA ALA A 73 -6.39 -3.68 14.28
C ALA A 73 -6.92 -2.50 15.13
N THR A 74 -6.33 -2.27 16.30
CA THR A 74 -6.71 -1.25 17.30
C THR A 74 -5.87 0.03 17.25
N THR A 75 -4.82 0.07 16.43
CA THR A 75 -3.88 1.18 16.34
C THR A 75 -4.46 2.30 15.49
N ILE A 76 -4.76 3.43 16.13
CA ILE A 76 -5.15 4.66 15.44
C ILE A 76 -3.89 5.41 15.03
N ARG A 77 -3.74 5.66 13.73
CA ARG A 77 -2.57 6.39 13.20
C ARG A 77 -2.93 7.84 12.95
N ASP A 78 -1.99 8.73 13.23
CA ASP A 78 -2.08 10.12 12.82
C ASP A 78 -2.22 10.23 11.29
N SER A 79 -2.81 11.35 10.86
CA SER A 79 -2.92 11.67 9.43
C SER A 79 -1.57 11.54 8.73
N LYS A 80 -1.60 11.07 7.48
CA LYS A 80 -0.38 10.93 6.66
C LYS A 80 0.43 12.23 6.66
N ARG A 81 -0.24 13.37 6.49
CA ARG A 81 0.39 14.70 6.49
C ARG A 81 1.12 15.01 7.80
N ALA A 82 0.52 14.72 8.96
CA ALA A 82 1.16 14.96 10.25
C ALA A 82 2.42 14.11 10.43
N ARG A 83 2.35 12.83 10.06
CA ARG A 83 3.50 11.90 10.13
C ARG A 83 4.64 12.32 9.22
N GLU A 84 4.34 12.70 7.98
CA GLU A 84 5.33 13.19 7.02
C GLU A 84 5.99 14.48 7.52
N GLN A 85 5.21 15.41 8.07
CA GLN A 85 5.74 16.66 8.61
C GLN A 85 6.67 16.43 9.80
N ASP A 86 6.29 15.57 10.75
CA ASP A 86 7.15 15.25 11.91
C ASP A 86 8.44 14.56 11.47
N PHE A 87 8.35 13.61 10.54
CA PHE A 87 9.51 12.94 9.96
C PHE A 87 10.47 13.94 9.30
N LEU A 88 9.99 14.77 8.38
CA LEU A 88 10.81 15.76 7.67
C LEU A 88 11.45 16.77 8.64
N LYS A 89 10.71 17.21 9.66
CA LYS A 89 11.23 18.12 10.69
C LYS A 89 12.42 17.51 11.44
N ARG A 90 12.36 16.21 11.78
CA ARG A 90 13.45 15.50 12.46
C ARG A 90 14.66 15.33 11.56
N VAL A 91 14.44 14.92 10.31
CA VAL A 91 15.50 14.76 9.30
C VAL A 91 16.21 16.09 9.06
N HIS A 92 15.47 17.14 8.77
CA HIS A 92 16.01 18.49 8.53
C HIS A 92 16.84 18.95 9.73
N LYS A 93 16.29 18.85 10.95
CA LYS A 93 16.99 19.28 12.17
C LYS A 93 18.33 18.55 12.34
N CYS A 94 18.38 17.25 12.08
CA CYS A 94 19.61 16.46 12.19
C CYS A 94 20.66 16.93 11.18
N VAL A 95 20.28 17.05 9.90
CA VAL A 95 21.18 17.46 8.82
C VAL A 95 21.68 18.89 9.04
N ARG A 96 20.81 19.82 9.43
CA ARG A 96 21.19 21.22 9.73
C ARG A 96 22.21 21.34 10.86
N ASN A 97 22.22 20.38 11.79
CA ASN A 97 23.17 20.34 12.89
C ASN A 97 24.47 19.58 12.53
N GLY A 98 24.71 19.24 11.25
CA GLY A 98 25.88 18.50 10.80
C GLY A 98 25.84 17.00 11.09
N GLY A 99 24.68 16.46 11.51
CA GLY A 99 24.49 15.05 11.79
C GLY A 99 24.19 14.21 10.55
N LYS A 100 24.19 12.88 10.74
CA LYS A 100 23.81 11.90 9.71
C LYS A 100 22.51 11.20 10.10
N VAL A 101 21.63 10.98 9.13
CA VAL A 101 20.37 10.25 9.32
C VAL A 101 20.49 8.88 8.62
N LEU A 102 20.31 7.79 9.37
CA LEU A 102 20.22 6.44 8.85
C LEU A 102 18.76 5.98 8.92
N ILE A 103 18.20 5.52 7.80
CA ILE A 103 16.80 5.09 7.71
C ILE A 103 16.76 3.65 7.20
N PRO A 104 16.62 2.65 8.10
CA PRO A 104 16.54 1.25 7.69
C PRO A 104 15.16 0.98 7.08
N VAL A 105 15.15 0.57 5.82
CA VAL A 105 13.94 0.21 5.07
C VAL A 105 14.22 -0.96 4.14
N PHE A 106 13.18 -1.73 3.82
CA PHE A 106 13.27 -2.74 2.77
C PHE A 106 13.52 -2.10 1.41
N ALA A 107 14.17 -2.84 0.51
CA ALA A 107 14.56 -2.35 -0.81
C ALA A 107 13.37 -1.99 -1.72
N LEU A 108 12.17 -2.54 -1.45
CA LEU A 108 10.97 -2.33 -2.24
C LEU A 108 9.78 -1.96 -1.34
N GLY A 109 8.89 -1.12 -1.85
CA GLY A 109 7.70 -0.63 -1.18
C GLY A 109 7.93 0.74 -0.54
N ARG A 110 8.15 0.77 0.78
CA ARG A 110 8.17 2.03 1.53
C ARG A 110 9.41 2.90 1.24
N ALA A 111 10.49 2.32 0.73
CA ALA A 111 11.69 3.06 0.35
C ALA A 111 11.39 4.08 -0.77
N GLN A 112 10.66 3.68 -1.82
CA GLN A 112 10.32 4.59 -2.91
C GLN A 112 9.52 5.80 -2.43
N GLU A 113 8.55 5.60 -1.53
CA GLU A 113 7.76 6.70 -0.96
C GLU A 113 8.62 7.70 -0.17
N LEU A 114 9.61 7.21 0.58
CA LEU A 114 10.51 8.05 1.36
C LEU A 114 11.47 8.83 0.47
N CYS A 115 11.98 8.22 -0.61
CA CYS A 115 12.79 8.93 -1.59
C CYS A 115 12.02 10.10 -2.19
N LEU A 116 10.79 9.87 -2.68
CA LEU A 116 9.93 10.92 -3.24
C LEU A 116 9.60 12.01 -2.20
N LEU A 117 9.34 11.63 -0.94
CA LEU A 117 9.07 12.57 0.15
C LEU A 117 10.26 13.50 0.41
N LEU A 118 11.46 12.94 0.49
CA LEU A 118 12.68 13.68 0.80
C LEU A 118 13.12 14.57 -0.37
N GLU A 119 13.09 14.04 -1.60
CA GLU A 119 13.39 14.80 -2.83
C GLU A 119 12.47 16.02 -2.96
N THR A 120 11.15 15.81 -2.90
CA THR A 120 10.16 16.91 -2.93
C THR A 120 10.41 17.94 -1.83
N TYR A 121 10.89 17.52 -0.67
CA TYR A 121 11.17 18.41 0.44
C TYR A 121 12.46 19.21 0.26
N TRP A 122 13.53 18.58 -0.21
CA TRP A 122 14.80 19.26 -0.49
C TRP A 122 14.64 20.31 -1.58
N ASP A 123 13.92 20.00 -2.65
CA ASP A 123 13.64 20.95 -3.73
C ASP A 123 12.87 22.18 -3.23
N ARG A 124 11.89 21.99 -2.34
CA ARG A 124 11.12 23.09 -1.74
C ARG A 124 11.93 23.97 -0.80
N MET A 125 12.97 23.42 -0.19
CA MET A 125 13.81 24.12 0.79
C MET A 125 15.11 24.66 0.18
N ASP A 126 15.33 24.46 -1.12
CA ASP A 126 16.52 24.87 -1.86
C ASP A 126 17.82 24.36 -1.20
N LEU A 127 17.80 23.07 -0.85
CA LEU A 127 18.88 22.39 -0.13
C LEU A 127 19.79 21.55 -1.05
N GLN A 128 19.71 21.75 -2.37
CA GLN A 128 20.57 21.10 -3.37
C GLN A 128 21.88 21.87 -3.59
#